data_AF-A0A1Y3TEV4-F1
#
_entry.id   AF-A0A1Y3TEV4-F1
#
_cell.length_a   1.000
_cell.length_b   1.000
_cell.length_c   1.000
_cell.angle_alpha   90.00
_cell.angle_beta   90.00
_cell.angle_gamma   90.00
#
_symmetry.space_group_name_H-M   'P 1'
#
loop_
_entity.id
_entity.type
_entity.pdbx_description
1 polymer ?
#
loop_
_entity_poly.entity_id
_entity_poly.type
_entity_poly.pdbx_seq_one_letter_code
_entity_poly.pdbx_strand_id
1 'polypeptide(L)'
;EAVTYPEKTKTIIKSTTDPESGLMNRPGKPNAFCYLNHQTSDAECGIITDVFVTPGNVNDCTPHTSRLETQIDKFGFKTEAICADAGYDNSEVYDAMLKRGIRTYIPKKRKPNNASSHTTGFEPEAFNYNSEKDFYVCPQGKILEYSCYSKKSQKKRYLAAKKDCSSCPCRQQCMGNSKNSRLIERLMHEEARQEQMKNLNTPEYFAALRLRKIWCEGNFSHQKSEHNLRWTYKRGIERVTEQCLLSACAMNLIRLVKAAIRPFSFA
;
A
#
# COMPACT_ATOMS: atom_id res chain seq x y z
N GLU A 1 -18.93 -19.29 -22.41
CA GLU A 1 -17.48 -19.51 -22.57
C GLU A 1 -16.73 -18.48 -21.72
N ALA A 2 -15.74 -18.91 -20.94
CA ALA A 2 -14.94 -18.01 -20.12
C ALA A 2 -14.04 -17.18 -21.04
N VAL A 3 -14.14 -15.85 -20.96
CA VAL A 3 -13.32 -14.93 -21.75
C VAL A 3 -11.87 -15.03 -21.27
N THR A 4 -11.04 -15.78 -21.99
CA THR A 4 -9.59 -15.82 -21.78
C THR A 4 -8.96 -14.57 -22.38
N TYR A 5 -8.56 -13.64 -21.52
CA TYR A 5 -7.79 -12.47 -21.91
C TYR A 5 -6.32 -12.86 -22.15
N PRO A 6 -5.64 -12.32 -23.16
CA PRO A 6 -4.22 -12.58 -23.38
C PRO A 6 -3.40 -12.16 -22.15
N GLU A 7 -2.61 -13.10 -21.62
CA GLU A 7 -1.66 -12.81 -20.56
C GLU A 7 -0.63 -11.80 -21.07
N LYS A 8 -0.63 -10.60 -20.48
CA LYS A 8 0.40 -9.60 -20.77
C LYS A 8 1.71 -10.08 -20.18
N THR A 9 2.62 -10.57 -21.03
CA THR A 9 3.99 -10.86 -20.64
C THR A 9 4.75 -9.54 -20.42
N LYS A 10 5.40 -9.43 -19.26
CA LYS A 10 6.23 -8.28 -18.91
C LYS A 10 7.69 -8.70 -19.00
N THR A 11 8.48 -7.99 -19.79
CA THR A 11 9.94 -8.16 -19.79
C THR A 11 10.51 -7.67 -18.47
N ILE A 12 11.22 -8.55 -17.76
CA ILE A 12 11.86 -8.25 -16.47
C ILE A 12 13.38 -8.32 -16.67
N ILE A 13 14.07 -7.22 -16.34
CA ILE A 13 15.54 -7.19 -16.31
C ILE A 13 16.01 -8.06 -15.13
N LYS A 14 16.85 -9.05 -15.39
CA LYS A 14 17.43 -9.97 -14.39
C LYS A 14 18.94 -9.78 -14.32
N SER A 15 19.50 -9.97 -13.13
CA SER A 15 20.94 -10.03 -12.94
C SER A 15 21.49 -11.34 -13.53
N THR A 16 22.65 -11.27 -14.16
CA THR A 16 23.36 -12.44 -14.70
C THR A 16 24.02 -13.26 -13.60
N THR A 17 24.37 -12.66 -12.46
CA THR A 17 25.11 -13.30 -11.36
C THR A 17 24.23 -13.68 -10.17
N ASP A 18 23.05 -13.05 -10.05
CA ASP A 18 22.07 -13.34 -9.00
C ASP A 18 20.63 -13.13 -9.52
N PRO A 19 20.07 -14.09 -10.29
CA PRO A 19 18.79 -13.93 -11.00
C PRO A 19 17.57 -13.68 -10.11
N GLU A 20 17.67 -13.99 -8.81
CA GLU A 20 16.62 -13.77 -7.81
C GLU A 20 16.64 -12.36 -7.22
N SER A 21 17.72 -11.61 -7.43
CA SER A 21 17.76 -10.18 -7.11
C SER A 21 16.90 -9.38 -8.08
N GLY A 22 16.26 -8.31 -7.58
CA GLY A 22 15.41 -7.45 -8.40
C GLY A 22 16.07 -6.11 -8.67
N LEU A 23 15.96 -5.61 -9.91
CA LEU A 23 16.44 -4.28 -10.26
C LEU A 23 15.57 -3.21 -9.58
N MET A 24 16.15 -2.51 -8.61
CA MET A 24 15.54 -1.36 -7.96
C MET A 24 15.74 -0.11 -8.81
N ASN A 25 14.65 0.44 -9.34
CA ASN A 25 14.66 1.71 -10.05
C ASN A 25 13.56 2.60 -9.45
N ARG A 26 13.88 3.26 -8.33
CA ARG A 26 13.00 4.21 -7.62
C ARG A 26 13.72 5.56 -7.51
N PRO A 27 13.03 6.70 -7.70
CA PRO A 27 13.62 8.02 -7.52
C PRO A 27 14.29 8.16 -6.14
N GLY A 28 15.53 8.66 -6.11
CA GLY A 28 16.29 8.84 -4.87
C GLY A 28 16.83 7.54 -4.23
N LYS A 29 16.73 6.40 -4.92
CA LYS A 29 17.35 5.12 -4.51
C LYS A 29 18.41 4.70 -5.53
N PRO A 30 19.41 3.89 -5.12
CA PRO A 30 20.39 3.34 -6.05
C PRO A 30 19.71 2.56 -7.19
N ASN A 31 20.15 2.80 -8.41
CA ASN A 31 19.77 1.98 -9.56
C ASN A 31 20.63 0.71 -9.56
N ALA A 32 20.21 -0.30 -8.81
CA ALA A 32 21.00 -1.51 -8.55
C ALA A 32 20.12 -2.74 -8.34
N PHE A 33 20.69 -3.92 -8.56
CA PHE A 33 20.09 -5.18 -8.15
C PHE A 33 20.16 -5.33 -6.64
N CYS A 34 19.01 -5.56 -6.01
CA CYS A 34 18.94 -5.73 -4.56
C CYS A 34 17.76 -6.62 -4.15
N TYR A 35 17.69 -6.84 -2.84
CA TYR A 35 16.56 -7.46 -2.17
C TYR A 35 15.87 -6.43 -1.27
N LEU A 36 14.57 -6.62 -1.06
CA LEU A 36 13.79 -5.90 -0.07
C LEU A 36 13.59 -6.81 1.14
N ASN A 37 13.88 -6.30 2.32
CA ASN A 37 13.57 -6.93 3.59
C ASN A 37 12.35 -6.24 4.20
N HIS A 38 11.20 -6.92 4.16
CA HIS A 38 9.95 -6.48 4.77
C HIS A 38 9.92 -6.98 6.21
N GLN A 39 9.70 -6.08 7.17
CA GLN A 39 9.65 -6.44 8.59
C GLN A 39 8.41 -5.89 9.25
N THR A 40 7.85 -6.65 10.19
CA THR A 40 6.87 -6.16 11.16
C THR A 40 7.51 -6.16 12.54
N SER A 41 7.17 -5.17 13.37
CA SER A 41 7.61 -5.12 14.77
C SER A 41 6.48 -4.65 15.67
N ASP A 42 6.48 -5.12 16.92
CA ASP A 42 5.56 -4.61 17.93
C ASP A 42 5.89 -3.15 18.30
N ALA A 43 4.90 -2.45 18.85
CA ALA A 43 5.01 -1.01 19.16
C ALA A 43 5.54 -0.73 20.58
N GLU A 44 5.57 -1.72 21.46
CA GLU A 44 5.91 -1.58 22.87
C GLU A 44 7.43 -1.72 23.10
N CYS A 45 7.99 -2.82 22.62
CA CYS A 45 9.39 -3.21 22.79
C CYS A 45 10.18 -3.20 21.47
N GLY A 46 9.51 -3.06 20.33
CA GLY A 46 10.14 -3.09 19.01
C GLY A 46 10.61 -4.46 18.55
N ILE A 47 10.20 -5.56 19.21
CA ILE A 47 10.47 -6.94 18.80
C ILE A 47 10.00 -7.12 17.36
N ILE A 48 10.89 -7.62 16.51
CA ILE A 48 10.56 -7.98 15.13
C ILE A 48 9.74 -9.26 15.17
N THR A 49 8.52 -9.23 14.65
CA THR A 49 7.56 -10.34 14.65
C THR A 49 7.51 -11.08 13.31
N ASP A 50 7.93 -10.43 12.22
CA ASP A 50 8.00 -11.04 10.89
C ASP A 50 9.17 -10.48 10.08
N VAL A 51 9.76 -11.34 9.25
CA VAL A 51 10.81 -11.02 8.28
C VAL A 51 10.45 -11.73 6.98
N PHE A 52 10.38 -10.97 5.90
CA PHE A 52 10.06 -11.50 4.58
C PHE A 52 10.90 -10.82 3.50
N VAL A 53 11.65 -11.62 2.72
CA VAL A 53 12.54 -11.09 1.69
C VAL A 53 11.91 -11.24 0.31
N THR A 54 11.98 -10.18 -0.50
CA THR A 54 11.56 -10.22 -1.90
C THR A 54 12.64 -9.64 -2.83
N PRO A 55 12.56 -9.91 -4.14
CA PRO A 55 13.36 -9.18 -5.11
C PRO A 55 13.11 -7.65 -5.05
N GLY A 56 14.12 -6.85 -5.34
CA GLY A 56 14.10 -5.37 -5.29
C GLY A 56 13.09 -4.67 -6.22
N ASN A 57 12.56 -5.38 -7.21
CA ASN A 57 11.56 -4.87 -8.16
C ASN A 57 10.11 -5.14 -7.71
N VAL A 58 9.90 -5.77 -6.55
CA VAL A 58 8.58 -5.97 -5.94
C VAL A 58 8.12 -4.67 -5.25
N ASN A 59 6.81 -4.42 -5.26
CA ASN A 59 6.21 -3.30 -4.54
C ASN A 59 5.99 -3.70 -3.08
N ASP A 60 6.31 -2.81 -2.14
CA ASP A 60 6.23 -3.07 -0.69
C ASP A 60 4.79 -3.38 -0.22
N CYS A 61 3.78 -2.83 -0.90
CA CYS A 61 2.38 -3.16 -0.63
C CYS A 61 2.02 -4.61 -0.96
N THR A 62 2.73 -5.25 -1.90
CA THR A 62 2.37 -6.58 -2.42
C THR A 62 2.42 -7.67 -1.34
N PRO A 63 3.50 -7.81 -0.54
CA PRO A 63 3.51 -8.79 0.54
C PRO A 63 2.74 -8.33 1.79
N HIS A 64 2.49 -7.04 1.98
CA HIS A 64 2.01 -6.46 3.24
C HIS A 64 0.86 -7.23 3.90
N THR A 65 -0.27 -7.34 3.20
CA THR A 65 -1.49 -7.94 3.74
C THR A 65 -1.26 -9.41 4.08
N SER A 66 -0.73 -10.20 3.13
CA SER A 66 -0.53 -11.64 3.37
C SER A 66 0.47 -11.92 4.50
N ARG A 67 1.47 -11.07 4.70
CA ARG A 67 2.41 -11.18 5.84
C ARG A 67 1.76 -10.87 7.18
N LEU A 68 0.93 -9.82 7.26
CA LEU A 68 0.16 -9.51 8.47
C LEU A 68 -0.84 -10.62 8.79
N GLU A 69 -1.51 -11.16 7.79
CA GLU A 69 -2.43 -12.29 7.99
C GLU A 69 -1.69 -13.53 8.49
N THR A 70 -0.57 -13.87 7.85
CA THR A 70 0.25 -15.03 8.25
C THR A 70 0.68 -14.95 9.71
N GLN A 71 1.14 -13.79 10.18
CA GLN A 71 1.59 -13.65 11.58
C GLN A 71 0.43 -13.69 12.57
N ILE A 72 -0.71 -13.07 12.25
CA ILE A 72 -1.91 -13.11 13.09
C ILE A 72 -2.41 -14.55 13.21
N ASP A 73 -2.54 -15.24 12.08
CA ASP A 73 -3.11 -16.57 12.02
C ASP A 73 -2.14 -17.61 12.64
N LYS A 74 -0.83 -17.42 12.50
CA LYS A 74 0.20 -18.33 13.06
C LYS A 74 0.44 -18.13 14.55
N PHE A 75 0.48 -16.89 15.03
CA PHE A 75 0.88 -16.57 16.41
C PHE A 75 -0.29 -16.15 17.31
N GLY A 76 -1.50 -15.99 16.75
CA GLY A 76 -2.69 -15.58 17.51
C GLY A 76 -2.63 -14.14 18.02
N PHE A 77 -1.88 -13.26 17.33
CA PHE A 77 -1.76 -11.87 17.76
C PHE A 77 -3.10 -11.14 17.72
N LYS A 78 -3.46 -10.51 18.83
CA LYS A 78 -4.64 -9.64 18.96
C LYS A 78 -4.31 -8.24 18.45
N THR A 79 -4.07 -8.13 17.16
CA THR A 79 -3.64 -6.87 16.53
C THR A 79 -4.82 -5.89 16.44
N GLU A 80 -4.80 -4.81 17.20
CA GLU A 80 -5.86 -3.78 17.18
C GLU A 80 -5.65 -2.73 16.09
N ALA A 81 -4.39 -2.43 15.77
CA ALA A 81 -4.02 -1.43 14.79
C ALA A 81 -2.66 -1.72 14.17
N ILE A 82 -2.46 -1.22 12.95
CA ILE A 82 -1.18 -1.24 12.26
C ILE A 82 -0.74 0.18 11.90
N CYS A 83 0.57 0.41 11.88
CA CYS A 83 1.16 1.66 11.41
C CYS A 83 2.20 1.37 10.34
N ALA A 84 2.09 2.03 9.19
CA ALA A 84 2.99 1.86 8.06
C ALA A 84 3.34 3.22 7.42
N ASP A 85 4.33 3.24 6.53
CA ASP A 85 4.70 4.46 5.82
C ASP A 85 3.71 4.83 4.70
N ALA A 86 3.82 6.05 4.18
CA ALA A 86 2.92 6.58 3.15
C ALA A 86 2.95 5.81 1.81
N GLY A 87 3.97 4.97 1.60
CA GLY A 87 4.04 4.02 0.49
C GLY A 87 2.96 2.94 0.55
N TYR A 88 2.41 2.66 1.75
CA TYR A 88 1.34 1.71 1.99
C TYR A 88 -0.08 2.33 1.90
N ASP A 89 -0.22 3.60 1.48
CA ASP A 89 -1.52 4.23 1.20
C ASP A 89 -2.18 3.57 -0.03
N ASN A 90 -2.82 2.42 0.18
CA ASN A 90 -3.41 1.54 -0.82
C ASN A 90 -4.81 1.05 -0.35
N SER A 91 -5.81 1.17 -1.22
CA SER A 91 -7.19 0.75 -0.93
C SER A 91 -7.34 -0.75 -0.61
N GLU A 92 -6.55 -1.63 -1.24
CA GLU A 92 -6.57 -3.07 -0.94
C GLU A 92 -6.08 -3.35 0.50
N VAL A 93 -5.08 -2.58 0.98
CA VAL A 93 -4.59 -2.69 2.36
C VAL A 93 -5.65 -2.24 3.35
N TYR A 94 -6.30 -1.09 3.10
CA TYR A 94 -7.37 -0.60 3.97
C TYR A 94 -8.55 -1.57 4.05
N ASP A 95 -8.98 -2.14 2.92
CA ASP A 95 -10.07 -3.12 2.86
C ASP A 95 -9.75 -4.39 3.64
N ALA A 96 -8.57 -4.98 3.44
CA ALA A 96 -8.16 -6.19 4.14
C ALA A 96 -8.09 -5.99 5.66
N MET A 97 -7.54 -4.85 6.11
CA MET A 97 -7.46 -4.54 7.54
C MET A 97 -8.84 -4.26 8.14
N LEU A 98 -9.69 -3.51 7.42
CA LEU A 98 -11.05 -3.21 7.88
C LEU A 98 -11.89 -4.49 8.05
N LYS A 99 -11.79 -5.44 7.12
CA LYS A 99 -12.48 -6.75 7.22
C LYS A 99 -12.07 -7.56 8.43
N ARG A 100 -10.84 -7.37 8.93
CA ARG A 100 -10.34 -8.00 10.17
C ARG A 100 -10.60 -7.16 11.42
N GLY A 101 -11.24 -6.00 11.31
CA GLY A 101 -11.47 -5.08 12.42
C GLY A 101 -10.19 -4.37 12.89
N ILE A 102 -9.15 -4.32 12.06
CA ILE A 102 -7.85 -3.73 12.39
C ILE A 102 -7.81 -2.29 11.89
N ARG A 103 -7.47 -1.34 12.77
CA ARG A 103 -7.31 0.07 12.41
C ARG A 103 -6.00 0.30 11.67
N THR A 104 -5.98 1.22 10.72
CA THR A 104 -4.75 1.59 10.00
C THR A 104 -4.33 3.03 10.30
N TYR A 105 -3.06 3.22 10.63
CA TYR A 105 -2.41 4.51 10.80
C TYR A 105 -1.36 4.72 9.71
N ILE A 106 -1.82 5.05 8.49
CA ILE A 106 -0.99 5.17 7.29
C ILE A 106 -1.10 6.61 6.75
N PRO A 107 0.01 7.38 6.70
CA PRO A 107 -0.04 8.73 6.15
C PRO A 107 -0.43 8.73 4.67
N LYS A 108 -1.19 9.73 4.23
CA LYS A 108 -1.56 9.86 2.81
C LYS A 108 -0.31 10.06 1.96
N LYS A 109 -0.24 9.37 0.82
CA LYS A 109 0.83 9.60 -0.15
C LYS A 109 0.68 11.00 -0.73
N ARG A 110 1.71 11.84 -0.59
CA ARG A 110 1.75 13.14 -1.26
C ARG A 110 1.72 12.89 -2.77
N LYS A 111 0.63 13.28 -3.42
CA LYS A 111 0.62 13.35 -4.88
C LYS A 111 1.58 14.49 -5.26
N PRO A 112 2.50 14.32 -6.21
CA PRO A 112 3.18 15.46 -6.79
C PRO A 112 2.09 16.44 -7.26
N ASN A 113 2.33 17.74 -7.09
CA ASN A 113 1.49 18.81 -7.65
C ASN A 113 1.57 18.77 -9.19
N ASN A 114 1.14 17.68 -9.78
CA ASN A 114 0.83 17.64 -11.19
C ASN A 114 -0.54 18.29 -11.29
N ALA A 115 -0.51 19.59 -11.56
CA ALA A 115 -1.63 20.43 -11.98
C ALA A 115 -2.19 19.95 -13.33
N SER A 116 -2.56 18.68 -13.43
CA SER A 116 -3.02 18.07 -14.67
C SER A 116 -3.95 16.90 -14.41
N SER A 117 -5.21 17.22 -14.10
CA SER A 117 -6.34 16.44 -14.59
C SER A 117 -7.62 17.29 -14.49
N HIS A 118 -7.89 18.05 -15.56
CA HIS A 118 -9.18 18.71 -15.82
C HIS A 118 -9.80 19.53 -14.68
N THR A 119 -9.23 20.70 -14.38
CA THR A 119 -9.92 21.85 -13.76
C THR A 119 -10.93 22.52 -14.71
N THR A 120 -11.54 21.75 -15.60
CA THR A 120 -12.64 22.17 -16.46
C THR A 120 -13.76 21.16 -16.36
N GLY A 121 -14.61 21.37 -15.36
CA GLY A 121 -15.94 20.78 -15.26
C GLY A 121 -16.42 20.49 -13.85
N PHE A 122 -17.62 19.94 -13.76
CA PHE A 122 -18.25 19.58 -12.48
C PHE A 122 -17.26 18.82 -11.59
N GLU A 123 -17.19 19.26 -10.34
CA GLU A 123 -16.37 18.63 -9.32
C GLU A 123 -16.76 17.16 -9.13
N PRO A 124 -15.84 16.29 -8.72
CA PRO A 124 -16.15 14.90 -8.42
C PRO A 124 -17.32 14.72 -7.46
N GLU A 125 -17.53 15.64 -6.50
CA GLU A 125 -18.66 15.62 -5.57
C GLU A 125 -20.02 15.79 -6.27
N ALA A 126 -20.06 16.36 -7.48
CA ALA A 126 -21.30 16.53 -8.23
C ALA A 126 -21.84 15.21 -8.83
N PHE A 127 -21.07 14.12 -8.75
CA PHE A 127 -21.45 12.80 -9.24
C PHE A 127 -21.75 11.86 -8.07
N ASN A 128 -23.01 11.46 -7.96
CA ASN A 128 -23.46 10.58 -6.88
C ASN A 128 -23.21 9.12 -7.24
N TYR A 129 -22.51 8.39 -6.37
CA TYR A 129 -22.31 6.96 -6.53
C TYR A 129 -23.46 6.18 -5.90
N ASN A 130 -24.04 5.25 -6.64
CA ASN A 130 -24.98 4.27 -6.12
C ASN A 130 -24.23 2.94 -5.88
N SER A 131 -24.03 2.58 -4.62
CA SER A 131 -23.32 1.36 -4.21
C SER A 131 -24.11 0.08 -4.47
N GLU A 132 -25.44 0.13 -4.44
CA GLU A 132 -26.30 -1.06 -4.66
C GLU A 132 -26.25 -1.55 -6.10
N LYS A 133 -26.18 -0.61 -7.06
CA LYS A 133 -26.25 -0.91 -8.51
C LYS A 133 -24.94 -0.67 -9.26
N ASP A 134 -23.86 -0.32 -8.55
CA ASP A 134 -22.51 -0.02 -9.05
C ASP A 134 -22.47 0.93 -10.26
N PHE A 135 -23.09 2.12 -10.12
CA PHE A 135 -23.02 3.18 -11.14
C PHE A 135 -22.91 4.58 -10.52
N TYR A 136 -22.51 5.55 -11.33
CA TYR A 136 -22.58 6.97 -10.98
C TYR A 136 -23.74 7.67 -11.66
N VAL A 137 -24.30 8.68 -11.01
CA VAL A 137 -25.32 9.58 -11.56
C VAL A 137 -24.69 10.97 -11.72
N CYS A 138 -24.76 11.52 -12.93
CA CYS A 138 -24.29 12.88 -13.18
C CYS A 138 -25.31 13.94 -12.71
N PRO A 139 -24.92 15.23 -12.64
CA PRO A 139 -25.84 16.32 -12.28
C PRO A 139 -27.10 16.42 -13.17
N GLN A 140 -27.03 15.93 -14.40
CA GLN A 140 -28.15 15.87 -15.34
C GLN A 140 -29.01 14.60 -15.18
N GLY A 141 -28.76 13.77 -14.17
CA GLY A 141 -29.50 12.54 -13.89
C GLY A 141 -29.14 11.35 -14.80
N LYS A 142 -28.09 11.45 -15.61
CA LYS A 142 -27.64 10.35 -16.50
C LYS A 142 -26.69 9.40 -15.80
N ILE A 143 -26.76 8.13 -16.18
CA ILE A 143 -26.00 7.04 -15.57
C ILE A 143 -24.63 6.90 -16.25
N LEU A 144 -23.60 6.68 -15.43
CA LEU A 144 -22.28 6.25 -15.84
C LEU A 144 -22.07 4.82 -15.35
N GLU A 145 -22.03 3.89 -16.30
CA GLU A 145 -21.92 2.47 -16.03
C GLU A 145 -20.46 2.06 -15.84
N TYR A 146 -20.24 0.99 -15.07
CA TYR A 146 -18.93 0.38 -14.93
C TYR A 146 -18.41 -0.09 -16.29
N SER A 147 -17.21 0.35 -16.65
CA SER A 147 -16.55 0.04 -17.92
C SER A 147 -15.43 -0.98 -17.75
N CYS A 148 -14.42 -0.66 -16.95
CA CYS A 148 -13.29 -1.55 -16.74
C CYS A 148 -12.52 -1.25 -15.46
N TYR A 149 -11.70 -2.21 -15.05
CA TYR A 149 -10.81 -2.11 -13.91
C TYR A 149 -9.34 -1.97 -14.36
N SER A 150 -8.64 -0.97 -13.82
CA SER A 150 -7.22 -0.77 -14.07
C SER A 150 -6.40 -1.32 -12.90
N LYS A 151 -5.84 -2.52 -13.06
CA LYS A 151 -4.95 -3.15 -12.06
C LYS A 151 -3.75 -2.27 -11.68
N LYS A 152 -3.21 -1.48 -12.62
CA LYS A 152 -2.04 -0.61 -12.39
C LYS A 152 -2.37 0.57 -11.47
N SER A 153 -3.56 1.16 -11.64
CA SER A 153 -3.98 2.31 -10.85
C SER A 153 -4.91 1.95 -9.70
N GLN A 154 -5.33 0.68 -9.59
CA GLN A 154 -6.24 0.19 -8.55
C GLN A 154 -7.58 0.95 -8.57
N LYS A 155 -8.04 1.30 -9.77
CA LYS A 155 -9.24 2.11 -9.99
C LYS A 155 -10.24 1.41 -10.91
N LYS A 156 -11.52 1.47 -10.53
CA LYS A 156 -12.67 1.21 -11.38
C LYS A 156 -12.96 2.45 -12.23
N ARG A 157 -13.34 2.23 -13.49
CA ARG A 157 -13.69 3.29 -14.44
C ARG A 157 -15.17 3.21 -14.79
N TYR A 158 -15.84 4.36 -14.72
CA TYR A 158 -17.26 4.51 -15.04
C TYR A 158 -17.40 5.48 -16.21
N LEU A 159 -18.17 5.09 -17.22
CA LEU A 159 -18.29 5.83 -18.47
C LEU A 159 -19.75 6.18 -18.76
N ALA A 160 -20.01 7.44 -19.10
CA ALA A 160 -21.30 7.83 -19.65
C ALA A 160 -21.46 7.32 -21.09
N ALA A 161 -22.68 6.97 -21.47
CA ALA A 161 -22.98 6.65 -22.86
C ALA A 161 -22.69 7.87 -23.77
N LYS A 162 -22.04 7.64 -24.92
CA LYS A 162 -21.68 8.72 -25.86
C LYS A 162 -22.88 9.56 -26.29
N LYS A 163 -24.04 8.90 -26.48
CA LYS A 163 -25.30 9.52 -26.87
C LYS A 163 -25.82 10.53 -25.84
N ASP A 164 -25.74 10.19 -24.56
CA ASP A 164 -26.16 11.07 -23.46
C ASP A 164 -25.23 12.29 -23.32
N CYS A 165 -23.94 12.12 -23.61
CA CYS A 165 -22.97 13.21 -23.56
C CYS A 165 -22.94 14.07 -24.83
N SER A 166 -23.33 13.57 -25.99
CA SER A 166 -23.31 14.33 -27.25
C SER A 166 -24.36 15.45 -27.28
N SER A 167 -25.52 15.24 -26.66
CA SER A 167 -26.62 16.20 -26.60
C SER A 167 -26.78 16.89 -25.25
N CYS A 168 -25.86 16.73 -24.28
CA CYS A 168 -25.99 17.39 -22.98
C CYS A 168 -25.85 18.91 -23.12
N PRO A 169 -26.80 19.72 -22.59
CA PRO A 169 -26.63 21.17 -22.48
C PRO A 169 -25.38 21.55 -21.67
N CYS A 170 -25.01 20.68 -20.73
CA CYS A 170 -23.90 20.80 -19.83
C CYS A 170 -22.54 20.42 -20.42
N ARG A 171 -22.46 20.03 -21.71
CA ARG A 171 -21.27 19.37 -22.29
C ARG A 171 -20.00 20.23 -22.18
N GLN A 172 -20.10 21.50 -22.54
CA GLN A 172 -18.94 22.41 -22.54
C GLN A 172 -18.40 22.62 -21.13
N GLN A 173 -19.28 22.75 -20.14
CA GLN A 173 -18.89 22.83 -18.74
C GLN A 173 -18.30 21.50 -18.27
N CYS A 174 -18.96 20.36 -18.51
CA CYS A 174 -18.58 19.07 -17.95
C CYS A 174 -17.30 18.44 -18.56
N MET A 175 -17.02 18.70 -19.85
CA MET A 175 -15.99 17.98 -20.61
C MET A 175 -15.09 18.91 -21.45
N GLY A 176 -15.36 20.23 -21.46
CA GLY A 176 -14.67 21.17 -22.34
C GLY A 176 -14.69 20.72 -23.80
N ASN A 177 -13.54 20.81 -24.45
CA ASN A 177 -13.37 20.42 -25.86
C ASN A 177 -13.10 18.91 -26.06
N SER A 178 -13.27 18.08 -25.02
CA SER A 178 -13.06 16.64 -25.13
C SER A 178 -14.08 16.01 -26.10
N LYS A 179 -13.58 15.17 -27.01
CA LYS A 179 -14.41 14.37 -27.92
C LYS A 179 -14.91 13.07 -27.27
N ASN A 180 -14.39 12.72 -26.10
CA ASN A 180 -14.76 11.51 -25.36
C ASN A 180 -15.99 11.73 -24.46
N SER A 181 -16.63 10.64 -24.04
CA SER A 181 -17.64 10.67 -22.97
C SER A 181 -17.00 10.99 -21.62
N ARG A 182 -17.81 11.44 -20.65
CA ARG A 182 -17.37 11.65 -19.27
C ARG A 182 -16.93 10.31 -18.67
N LEU A 183 -15.72 10.31 -18.10
CA LEU A 183 -15.10 9.19 -17.41
C LEU A 183 -14.88 9.58 -15.94
N ILE A 184 -15.30 8.72 -15.03
CA ILE A 184 -15.00 8.84 -13.60
C ILE A 184 -14.13 7.65 -13.19
N GLU A 185 -13.07 7.92 -12.45
CA GLU A 185 -12.28 6.87 -11.82
C GLU A 185 -12.52 6.84 -10.31
N ARG A 186 -12.90 5.68 -9.77
CA ARG A 186 -13.09 5.42 -8.33
C ARG A 186 -12.06 4.40 -7.87
N LEU A 187 -11.51 4.50 -6.67
CA LEU A 187 -10.72 3.39 -6.12
C LEU A 187 -11.60 2.16 -5.90
N MET A 188 -11.04 0.96 -6.03
CA MET A 188 -11.80 -0.28 -5.89
C MET A 188 -12.45 -0.42 -4.51
N HIS A 189 -11.75 -0.01 -3.46
CA HIS A 189 -12.21 -0.06 -2.07
C HIS A 189 -12.21 1.36 -1.46
N GLU A 190 -12.92 2.29 -2.11
CA GLU A 190 -12.98 3.68 -1.67
C GLU A 190 -13.67 3.80 -0.29
N GLU A 191 -14.71 3.02 -0.04
CA GLU A 191 -15.45 3.02 1.23
C GLU A 191 -14.55 2.60 2.39
N ALA A 192 -13.83 1.48 2.23
CA ALA A 192 -12.91 1.00 3.25
C ALA A 192 -11.79 2.00 3.52
N ARG A 193 -11.28 2.64 2.47
CA ARG A 193 -10.31 3.72 2.57
C ARG A 193 -10.89 4.91 3.35
N GLN A 194 -12.08 5.38 3.01
CA GLN A 194 -12.73 6.50 3.71
C GLN A 194 -12.95 6.20 5.19
N GLU A 195 -13.39 4.99 5.53
CA GLU A 195 -13.58 4.56 6.92
C GLU A 195 -12.25 4.60 7.68
N GLN A 196 -11.21 3.96 7.13
CA GLN A 196 -9.90 3.92 7.76
C GLN A 196 -9.24 5.30 7.86
N MET A 197 -9.54 6.21 6.93
CA MET A 197 -9.03 7.58 6.95
C MET A 197 -9.60 8.42 8.09
N LYS A 198 -10.71 8.02 8.71
CA LYS A 198 -11.21 8.66 9.95
C LYS A 198 -10.22 8.53 11.10
N ASN A 199 -9.34 7.52 11.06
CA ASN A 199 -8.30 7.30 12.07
C ASN A 199 -7.13 8.31 11.95
N LEU A 200 -7.04 9.08 10.86
CA LEU A 200 -5.95 10.04 10.67
C LEU A 200 -6.11 11.25 11.60
N ASN A 201 -4.97 11.80 12.04
CA ASN A 201 -4.90 12.95 12.95
C ASN A 201 -5.54 12.74 14.34
N THR A 202 -5.82 11.50 14.71
CA THR A 202 -6.18 11.13 16.09
C THR A 202 -4.93 11.11 16.99
N PRO A 203 -5.08 11.22 18.32
CA PRO A 203 -3.95 11.06 19.25
C PRO A 203 -3.20 9.74 19.06
N GLU A 204 -3.94 8.65 18.84
CA GLU A 204 -3.41 7.31 18.62
C GLU A 204 -2.59 7.24 17.33
N TYR A 205 -3.05 7.91 16.27
CA TYR A 205 -2.31 8.03 15.02
C TYR A 205 -0.95 8.70 15.22
N PHE A 206 -0.89 9.80 15.97
CA PHE A 206 0.37 10.49 16.25
C PHE A 206 1.30 9.65 17.14
N ALA A 207 0.75 8.97 18.14
CA ALA A 207 1.49 8.04 18.98
C ALA A 207 2.08 6.88 18.15
N ALA A 208 1.28 6.24 17.31
CA ALA A 208 1.70 5.16 16.43
C ALA A 208 2.81 5.60 15.46
N LEU A 209 2.68 6.79 14.86
CA LEU A 209 3.74 7.34 13.99
C LEU A 209 5.04 7.64 14.74
N ARG A 210 4.95 8.11 15.99
CA ARG A 210 6.13 8.32 16.83
C ARG A 210 6.81 6.98 17.12
N LEU A 211 6.06 5.96 17.50
CA LEU A 211 6.58 4.61 17.75
C LEU A 211 7.18 3.99 16.48
N ARG A 212 6.56 4.18 15.31
CA ARG A 212 7.11 3.73 14.01
C ARG A 212 8.48 4.35 13.71
N LYS A 213 8.67 5.64 14.01
CA LYS A 213 9.98 6.32 13.84
C LYS A 213 11.03 5.78 14.82
N ILE A 214 10.63 5.43 16.03
CA ILE A 214 11.55 4.87 17.03
C ILE A 214 11.91 3.43 16.67
N TRP A 215 10.91 2.58 16.49
CA TRP A 215 11.08 1.14 16.31
C TRP A 215 11.39 0.77 14.88
N CYS A 216 10.50 1.01 13.90
CA CYS A 216 10.75 0.53 12.54
C CYS A 216 12.02 1.16 11.93
N GLU A 217 12.15 2.49 11.98
CA GLU A 217 13.34 3.17 11.42
C GLU A 217 14.61 2.87 12.26
N GLY A 218 14.48 2.82 13.59
CA GLY A 218 15.57 2.44 14.49
C GLY A 218 16.06 1.00 14.30
N ASN A 219 15.16 0.05 14.05
CA ASN A 219 15.45 -1.36 13.75
C ASN A 219 16.34 -1.46 12.54
N PHE A 220 15.92 -0.88 11.41
CA PHE A 220 16.71 -0.90 10.20
C PHE A 220 18.05 -0.18 10.35
N SER A 221 18.08 0.94 11.09
CA SER A 221 19.33 1.65 11.35
C SER A 221 20.30 0.77 12.15
N HIS A 222 19.85 0.19 13.26
CA HIS A 222 20.68 -0.64 14.12
C HIS A 222 21.13 -1.92 13.41
N GLN A 223 20.25 -2.58 12.66
CA GLN A 223 20.60 -3.78 11.90
C GLN A 223 21.64 -3.49 10.81
N LYS A 224 21.57 -2.33 10.16
CA LYS A 224 22.56 -1.94 9.14
C LYS A 224 23.92 -1.61 9.76
N SER A 225 23.95 -0.98 10.92
CA SER A 225 25.20 -0.60 11.58
C SER A 225 25.87 -1.78 12.28
N GLU A 226 25.10 -2.58 13.02
CA GLU A 226 25.64 -3.54 14.00
C GLU A 226 25.32 -5.01 13.69
N HIS A 227 24.33 -5.30 12.83
CA HIS A 227 23.86 -6.68 12.59
C HIS A 227 23.89 -7.09 11.12
N ASN A 228 24.93 -6.66 10.40
CA ASN A 228 25.26 -7.13 9.05
C ASN A 228 24.12 -7.00 8.01
N LEU A 229 23.27 -5.98 8.10
CA LEU A 229 22.18 -5.75 7.15
C LEU A 229 22.45 -4.61 6.15
N ARG A 230 23.65 -4.02 6.17
CA ARG A 230 24.03 -2.98 5.18
C ARG A 230 24.25 -3.55 3.79
N TRP A 231 24.78 -4.77 3.72
CA TRP A 231 25.07 -5.49 2.48
C TRP A 231 24.58 -6.93 2.58
N THR A 232 24.11 -7.49 1.48
CA THR A 232 23.83 -8.92 1.37
C THR A 232 25.11 -9.65 1.00
N TYR A 233 25.52 -10.62 1.83
CA TYR A 233 26.74 -11.41 1.60
C TYR A 233 26.45 -12.72 0.86
N LYS A 234 25.16 -13.07 0.74
CA LYS A 234 24.68 -14.28 0.09
C LYS A 234 23.84 -13.93 -1.15
N ARG A 235 23.67 -14.90 -2.05
CA ARG A 235 22.85 -14.81 -3.27
C ARG A 235 21.69 -15.82 -3.21
N GLY A 236 20.55 -15.44 -3.76
CA GLY A 236 19.29 -16.17 -3.66
C GLY A 236 18.43 -15.74 -2.46
N ILE A 237 17.11 -15.70 -2.65
CA ILE A 237 16.11 -15.28 -1.66
C ILE A 237 16.25 -16.09 -0.38
N GLU A 238 16.40 -17.41 -0.47
CA GLU A 238 16.51 -18.29 0.68
C GLU A 238 17.68 -17.88 1.59
N ARG A 239 18.87 -17.73 1.01
CA ARG A 239 20.08 -17.38 1.74
C ARG A 239 20.07 -15.95 2.27
N VAL A 240 19.48 -15.02 1.52
CA VAL A 240 19.29 -13.64 2.01
C VAL A 240 18.25 -13.59 3.13
N THR A 241 17.21 -14.43 3.06
CA THR A 241 16.21 -14.58 4.13
C THR A 241 16.86 -15.07 5.40
N GLU A 242 17.71 -16.09 5.32
CA GLU A 242 18.51 -16.58 6.44
C GLU A 242 19.33 -15.45 7.08
N GLN A 243 20.06 -14.65 6.28
CA GLN A 243 20.82 -13.49 6.78
C GLN A 243 19.91 -12.47 7.50
N CYS A 244 18.76 -12.15 6.92
CA CYS A 244 17.81 -11.20 7.51
C CYS A 244 17.21 -11.73 8.82
N LEU A 245 16.89 -13.02 8.89
CA LEU A 245 16.38 -13.68 10.08
C LEU A 245 17.43 -13.68 11.20
N LEU A 246 18.69 -14.03 10.91
CA LEU A 246 19.77 -14.01 11.91
C LEU A 246 19.97 -12.59 12.49
N SER A 247 19.93 -11.57 11.62
CA SER A 247 20.01 -10.16 12.04
C SER A 247 18.83 -9.76 12.95
N ALA A 248 17.61 -10.18 12.61
CA ALA A 248 16.42 -9.93 13.43
C ALA A 248 16.48 -10.69 14.77
N CYS A 249 16.90 -11.96 14.76
CA CYS A 249 17.05 -12.79 15.96
C CYS A 249 18.05 -12.18 16.94
N ALA A 250 19.22 -11.76 16.47
CA ALA A 250 20.24 -11.13 17.31
C ALA A 250 19.70 -9.87 18.02
N MET A 251 19.00 -9.01 17.28
CA MET A 251 18.39 -7.80 17.85
C MET A 251 17.23 -8.13 18.82
N ASN A 252 16.39 -9.11 18.48
CA ASN A 252 15.29 -9.55 19.34
C ASN A 252 15.82 -10.13 20.66
N LEU A 253 16.89 -10.92 20.66
CA LEU A 253 17.49 -11.45 21.89
C LEU A 253 17.89 -10.31 22.84
N ILE A 254 18.57 -9.28 22.33
CA ILE A 254 18.97 -8.10 23.13
C ILE A 254 17.74 -7.42 23.74
N ARG A 255 16.65 -7.30 22.97
CA ARG A 255 15.43 -6.61 23.42
C ARG A 255 14.60 -7.42 24.39
N LEU A 256 14.47 -8.72 24.16
CA LEU A 256 13.79 -9.63 25.08
C LEU A 256 14.49 -9.64 26.44
N VAL A 257 15.82 -9.67 26.47
CA VAL A 257 16.59 -9.54 27.71
C VAL A 257 16.31 -8.21 28.39
N LYS A 258 16.32 -7.09 27.65
CA LYS A 258 15.99 -5.76 28.21
C LYS A 258 14.55 -5.65 28.71
N ALA A 259 13.60 -6.26 28.01
CA ALA A 259 12.19 -6.28 28.39
C ALA A 259 11.97 -7.12 29.65
N ALA A 260 12.66 -8.27 29.77
CA ALA A 260 12.60 -9.13 30.95
C ALA A 260 13.24 -8.49 32.20
N ILE A 261 14.27 -7.64 32.02
CA ILE A 261 14.97 -6.98 33.14
C ILE A 261 14.29 -5.67 33.56
N ARG A 262 13.50 -5.03 32.68
CA ARG A 262 12.71 -3.86 33.08
C ARG A 262 11.65 -4.31 34.09
N PRO A 263 11.58 -3.72 35.31
CA PRO A 263 10.42 -3.95 36.15
C PRO A 263 9.20 -3.42 35.38
N PHE A 264 8.17 -4.26 35.24
CA PHE A 264 6.86 -3.86 34.72
C PHE A 264 6.35 -2.69 35.57
N SER A 265 6.63 -1.44 35.17
CA SER A 265 5.93 -0.29 35.74
C SER A 265 4.62 -0.17 34.97
N PHE A 266 3.59 -0.85 35.47
CA PHE A 266 2.23 -0.43 35.21
C PHE A 266 2.06 0.95 35.85
N ALA A 267 1.89 1.98 35.02
CA ALA A 267 1.42 3.29 35.42
C ALA A 267 0.30 3.69 34.45
#